data_AF-A0A937UJ54-F1
#
_entry.id   AF-A0A937UJ54-F1
#
_cell.length_a   1.000
_cell.length_b   1.000
_cell.length_c   1.000
_cell.angle_alpha   90.00
_cell.angle_beta   90.00
_cell.angle_gamma   90.00
#
_symmetry.space_group_name_H-M   'P 1'
#
loop_
_entity.id
_entity.type
_entity.pdbx_description
1 polymer ?
#
loop_
_entity_poly.entity_id
_entity_poly.type
_entity_poly.pdbx_seq_one_letter_code
_entity_poly.pdbx_strand_id
1 'polypeptide(L)' 'MKCSKCQADNPEKRKFCRECGAKLLLICSQCGSENLPGDLVTCQERPVRNP' A
#
# COMPACT_ATOMS: atom_id res chain seq x y z
N MET A 1 9.50 5.73 -2.97
CA MET A 1 8.17 6.05 -2.44
C MET A 1 8.27 6.92 -1.18
N LYS A 2 7.31 7.83 -0.99
CA LYS A 2 7.29 8.75 0.15
C LYS A 2 6.38 8.23 1.27
N CYS A 3 6.84 8.28 2.52
CA CYS A 3 6.04 7.84 3.66
C CYS A 3 4.94 8.85 3.98
N SER A 4 3.67 8.43 4.03
CA SER A 4 2.55 9.32 4.34
C SER A 4 2.61 9.89 5.77
N LYS A 5 3.24 9.18 6.71
CA LYS A 5 3.30 9.57 8.13
C LYS A 5 4.41 10.58 8.44
N CYS A 6 5.64 10.32 7.97
CA CYS A 6 6.80 11.16 8.28
C CYS A 6 7.45 11.80 7.05
N GLN A 7 6.88 11.62 5.85
CA GLN A 7 7.35 12.20 4.60
C GLN A 7 8.76 11.76 4.16
N ALA A 8 9.35 10.76 4.81
CA ALA A 8 10.65 10.20 4.44
C ALA A 8 10.61 9.47 3.10
N ASP A 9 11.70 9.57 2.33
CA ASP A 9 11.90 8.79 1.11
C ASP A 9 12.37 7.37 1.41
N ASN A 10 11.67 6.40 0.82
CA ASN A 10 11.87 4.98 1.03
C ASN A 10 12.01 4.24 -0.31
N PRO A 11 12.85 3.20 -0.41
CA PRO A 11 12.89 2.32 -1.57
C PRO A 11 11.54 1.66 -1.83
N GLU A 12 11.17 1.41 -3.08
CA GLU A 12 9.86 0.86 -3.43
C GLU A 12 9.62 -0.55 -2.86
N LYS A 13 10.66 -1.35 -2.69
CA LYS A 13 10.55 -2.71 -2.16
C LYS A 13 10.37 -2.79 -0.63
N ARG A 14 10.38 -1.66 0.10
CA ARG A 14 10.23 -1.66 1.56
C ARG A 14 8.77 -1.77 1.97
N LYS A 15 8.48 -2.71 2.90
CA LYS A 15 7.16 -2.86 3.52
C LYS A 15 6.87 -1.83 4.63
N PHE A 16 7.92 -1.32 5.27
CA PHE A 16 7.84 -0.39 6.42
C PHE A 16 8.81 0.78 6.24
N CYS A 17 8.41 1.96 6.73
CA CYS A 17 9.24 3.15 6.71
C CYS A 17 10.50 2.94 7.54
N ARG A 18 11.65 3.29 6.98
CA ARG A 18 12.95 3.15 7.66
C ARG A 18 13.13 4.09 8.85
N GLU A 19 12.37 5.18 8.90
CA GLU A 19 12.52 6.20 9.95
C GLU A 19 11.48 6.05 11.06
N CYS A 20 10.19 5.97 10.70
CA CYS A 20 9.11 5.95 11.69
C CYS A 20 8.44 4.58 11.89
N GLY A 21 8.84 3.55 11.12
CA GLY A 21 8.26 2.21 11.20
C GLY A 21 6.83 2.07 10.63
N ALA A 22 6.22 3.14 10.10
CA ALA A 22 4.88 3.07 9.51
C ALA A 22 4.85 2.11 8.30
N LYS A 23 3.75 1.37 8.14
CA LYS A 23 3.53 0.52 6.97
C LYS A 23 3.46 1.39 5.71
N LEU A 24 4.15 0.96 4.66
CA LEU A 24 4.19 1.64 3.37
C LEU A 24 3.17 0.99 2.42
N LEU A 25 1.91 0.95 2.82
CA LEU A 25 0.84 0.33 2.04
C LEU A 25 0.22 1.30 1.04
N LEU A 26 -0.15 0.80 -0.12
CA LEU A 26 -0.99 1.46 -1.12
C LEU A 26 -2.42 0.95 -0.98
N ILE A 27 -3.35 1.85 -0.67
CA ILE A 27 -4.77 1.53 -0.68
C ILE A 27 -5.27 1.62 -2.12
N CYS A 28 -5.85 0.55 -2.64
CA CYS A 28 -6.53 0.59 -3.93
C CYS A 28 -7.81 1.43 -3.79
N SER A 29 -7.93 2.52 -4.54
CA SER A 29 -9.13 3.37 -4.52
C SER A 29 -10.38 2.68 -5.08
N GLN A 30 -10.23 1.61 -5.86
CA GLN A 30 -11.35 0.89 -6.47
C GLN A 30 -11.96 -0.17 -5.54
N CYS A 31 -11.13 -0.89 -4.76
CA CYS A 31 -11.60 -1.99 -3.91
C CYS A 31 -11.23 -1.87 -2.42
N GLY A 32 -10.48 -0.84 -2.03
CA GLY A 32 -10.06 -0.61 -0.64
C GLY A 32 -8.97 -1.54 -0.11
N SER A 33 -8.39 -2.41 -0.95
CA SER A 33 -7.35 -3.36 -0.50
C SER A 33 -6.04 -2.65 -0.17
N GLU A 34 -5.39 -3.07 0.93
CA GLU A 34 -4.03 -2.69 1.29
C GLU A 34 -3.02 -3.50 0.48
N ASN A 35 -2.15 -2.82 -0.27
CA ASN A 35 -1.17 -3.47 -1.14
C ASN A 35 0.25 -3.00 -0.84
N LEU A 36 1.24 -3.84 -1.14
CA LEU A 36 2.63 -3.46 -1.01
C LEU A 36 3.13 -2.72 -2.26
N PRO A 37 4.09 -1.79 -2.11
CA PRO A 37 4.72 -1.13 -3.23
C PRO A 37 5.64 -2.13 -3.94
N GLY A 38 5.52 -2.20 -5.27
CA GLY A 38 6.30 -3.11 -6.12
C GLY A 38 5.64 -4.46 -6.40
N ASP A 39 4.51 -4.79 -5.76
CA ASP A 39 3.68 -5.92 -6.19
C ASP A 39 2.84 -5.50 -7.40
N LEU A 40 2.71 -6.40 -8.38
CA LEU A 40 1.81 -6.21 -9.52
C LEU A 40 0.37 -6.32 -9.01
N VAL A 41 -0.15 -5.19 -8.53
CA VAL A 41 -1.51 -5.06 -8.02
C VAL A 41 -2.51 -5.15 -9.16
N THR A 42 -2.86 -6.38 -9.53
CA THR A 42 -4.09 -6.60 -10.29
C THR A 42 -5.25 -6.47 -9.31
N CYS A 43 -6.16 -5.54 -9.59
CA CYS A 43 -7.44 -5.48 -8.91
C CYS A 43 -8.24 -6.70 -9.36
N GLN A 44 -7.92 -7.88 -8.81
CA GLN A 44 -8.79 -9.02 -8.95
C GLN A 44 -10.08 -8.67 -8.25
N GLU A 45 -11.14 -8.65 -9.03
CA GLU A 45 -12.51 -8.35 -8.67
C GLU A 45 -12.87 -9.22 -7.46
N ARG A 46 -12.66 -8.73 -6.22
CA ARG A 46 -13.24 -9.41 -5.07
C ARG A 46 -14.74 -9.36 -5.34
N PRO A 47 -15.45 -10.50 -5.40
CA PRO A 47 -16.88 -10.48 -5.60
C PRO A 47 -17.43 -9.59 -4.48
N VAL A 48 -18.09 -8.51 -4.88
CA VAL A 48 -18.77 -7.58 -3.97
C VAL A 48 -19.68 -8.46 -3.12
N ARG A 49 -19.28 -8.74 -1.87
CA ARG A 49 -20.17 -9.35 -0.90
C ARG A 49 -21.17 -8.28 -0.53
N ASN A 50 -22.22 -8.18 -1.33
CA ASN A 50 -23.43 -7.43 -1.02
C ASN A 50 -24.05 -8.06 0.24
N PRO A 51 -24.56 -7.26 1.20
CA PRO A 51 -25.30 -7.76 2.37
C PRO A 51 -26.47 -8.66 2.00
#